data_AF-A0AA41C146-F1
#
_entry.id   AF-A0AA41C146-F1
#
_cell.length_a   1.000
_cell.length_b   1.000
_cell.length_c   1.000
_cell.angle_alpha   90.00
_cell.angle_beta   90.00
_cell.angle_gamma   90.00
#
_symmetry.space_group_name_H-M   'P 1'
#
loop_
_entity.id
_entity.type
_entity.pdbx_description
1 polymer ?
#
loop_
_entity_poly.entity_id
_entity_poly.type
_entity_poly.pdbx_seq_one_letter_code
_entity_poly.pdbx_strand_id
1 'polypeptide(L)'
;DDTTGKTLKTDSISGTTGSKSSYSTSGSIADYKKQGYELVTDGYPADLTFDNDDTTDQNFTVHLKHRLTPVNPTDPQTPGTPINPDEPDGPKWPTSTNYDKTVNETISYVDQNGHVVAKQHTDSVNFTRTVVVDNVTGEVITSGDGTTAWTATNGDTTFDAVVSPVVP
;
A
#
# COMPACT_ATOMS: atom_id res chain seq x y z
N ASP A 1 3.14 -3.21 -17.39
CA ASP A 1 2.80 -3.28 -15.96
C ASP A 1 1.90 -4.48 -15.76
N ASP A 2 2.42 -5.50 -15.11
CA ASP A 2 1.75 -6.77 -14.89
C ASP A 2 0.62 -6.64 -13.87
N THR A 3 0.61 -5.56 -13.07
CA THR A 3 -0.43 -5.28 -12.07
C THR A 3 -1.72 -4.82 -12.74
N THR A 4 -1.62 -3.84 -13.66
CA THR A 4 -2.79 -3.25 -14.32
C THR A 4 -2.99 -3.70 -15.76
N GLY A 5 -2.03 -4.41 -16.35
CA GLY A 5 -1.99 -4.79 -17.76
C GLY A 5 -1.67 -3.64 -18.72
N LYS A 6 -1.31 -2.44 -18.20
CA LYS A 6 -1.03 -1.27 -19.04
C LYS A 6 0.40 -1.26 -19.57
N THR A 7 0.57 -0.76 -20.80
CA THR A 7 1.88 -0.39 -21.34
C THR A 7 2.33 0.92 -20.70
N LEU A 8 3.49 0.91 -20.04
CA LEU A 8 4.04 2.09 -19.36
C LEU A 8 4.83 2.99 -20.32
N LYS A 9 5.58 2.39 -21.23
CA LYS A 9 6.45 3.06 -22.20
C LYS A 9 6.68 2.13 -23.40
N THR A 10 6.84 2.73 -24.58
CA THR A 10 7.33 2.06 -25.78
C THR A 10 8.47 2.89 -26.34
N ASP A 11 9.64 2.28 -26.51
CA ASP A 11 10.78 2.89 -27.19
C ASP A 11 10.95 2.21 -28.56
N SER A 12 11.11 3.02 -29.60
CA SER A 12 11.48 2.53 -30.94
C SER A 12 12.95 2.83 -31.19
N ILE A 13 13.71 1.80 -31.55
CA ILE A 13 15.12 1.91 -31.92
C ILE A 13 15.32 1.41 -33.33
N SER A 14 16.23 2.03 -34.07
CA SER A 14 16.57 1.65 -35.44
C SER A 14 18.07 1.44 -35.56
N GLY A 15 18.48 0.51 -36.42
CA GLY A 15 19.88 0.28 -36.71
C GLY A 15 20.08 -0.46 -38.03
N THR A 16 21.34 -0.69 -38.37
CA THR A 16 21.72 -1.41 -39.59
C THR A 16 21.84 -2.90 -39.28
N THR A 17 21.34 -3.74 -40.18
CA THR A 17 21.51 -5.20 -40.14
C THR A 17 22.94 -5.62 -39.75
N GLY A 18 23.03 -6.57 -38.83
CA GLY A 18 24.28 -7.12 -38.30
C GLY A 18 24.98 -6.23 -37.27
N SER A 19 24.49 -5.01 -37.01
CA SER A 19 25.08 -4.13 -36.00
C SER A 19 24.52 -4.42 -34.62
N LYS A 20 25.34 -4.25 -33.58
CA LYS A 20 24.88 -4.33 -32.18
C LYS A 20 24.10 -3.09 -31.79
N SER A 21 23.03 -3.27 -31.03
CA SER A 21 22.31 -2.18 -30.38
C SER A 21 23.10 -1.62 -29.20
N SER A 22 23.05 -0.30 -29.00
CA SER A 22 23.56 0.38 -27.81
C SER A 22 22.45 0.71 -26.79
N TYR A 23 21.19 0.35 -27.09
CA TYR A 23 20.06 0.61 -26.21
C TYR A 23 20.16 -0.24 -24.94
N SER A 24 19.73 0.34 -23.82
CA SER A 24 19.70 -0.30 -22.51
C SER A 24 18.41 0.04 -21.77
N THR A 25 17.81 -0.98 -21.17
CA THR A 25 16.62 -0.89 -20.31
C THR A 25 16.94 -0.37 -18.91
N SER A 26 18.22 -0.39 -18.50
CA SER A 26 18.65 -0.15 -17.11
C SER A 26 18.17 1.20 -16.55
N GLY A 27 18.23 2.27 -17.34
CA GLY A 27 17.80 3.60 -16.91
C GLY A 27 16.29 3.65 -16.66
N SER A 28 15.48 3.17 -17.62
CA SER A 28 14.02 3.16 -17.47
C SER A 28 13.57 2.23 -16.34
N ILE A 29 14.21 1.07 -16.17
CA ILE A 29 13.95 0.18 -15.03
C ILE A 29 14.27 0.87 -13.70
N ALA A 30 15.40 1.59 -13.61
CA ALA A 30 15.76 2.31 -12.40
C ALA A 30 14.75 3.42 -12.06
N ASP A 31 14.27 4.16 -13.06
CA ASP A 31 13.28 5.20 -12.85
C ASP A 31 11.90 4.65 -12.44
N TYR A 32 11.46 3.53 -13.02
CA TYR A 32 10.23 2.87 -12.56
C TYR A 32 10.37 2.30 -11.14
N LYS A 33 11.56 1.82 -10.75
CA LYS A 33 11.80 1.38 -9.37
C LYS A 33 11.66 2.52 -8.36
N LYS A 34 12.09 3.74 -8.70
CA LYS A 34 11.87 4.93 -7.86
C LYS A 34 10.39 5.27 -7.74
N GLN A 35 9.61 5.03 -8.79
CA GLN A 35 8.15 5.24 -8.80
C GLN A 35 7.36 4.13 -8.11
N GLY A 36 8.02 3.15 -7.47
CA GLY A 36 7.35 2.10 -6.71
C GLY A 36 7.07 0.82 -7.48
N TYR A 37 7.65 0.63 -8.67
CA TYR A 37 7.60 -0.65 -9.38
C TYR A 37 8.73 -1.59 -8.93
N GLU A 38 8.56 -2.88 -9.19
CA GLU A 38 9.58 -3.91 -9.10
C GLU A 38 9.72 -4.64 -10.44
N LEU A 39 10.95 -5.02 -10.79
CA LEU A 39 11.25 -5.77 -12.01
C LEU A 39 10.78 -7.21 -11.85
N VAL A 40 9.94 -7.67 -12.78
CA VAL A 40 9.54 -9.07 -12.90
C VAL A 40 10.48 -9.78 -13.86
N THR A 41 10.65 -9.24 -15.06
CA THR A 41 11.51 -9.82 -16.09
C THR A 41 11.99 -8.75 -17.06
N ASP A 42 13.27 -8.80 -17.44
CA ASP A 42 13.80 -8.02 -18.54
C ASP A 42 13.97 -8.95 -19.75
N GLY A 43 13.10 -8.80 -20.75
CA GLY A 43 13.17 -9.56 -22.00
C GLY A 43 14.11 -8.98 -23.05
N TYR A 44 14.75 -7.83 -22.80
CA TYR A 44 15.67 -7.21 -23.74
C TYR A 44 17.05 -7.91 -23.70
N PRO A 45 17.57 -8.41 -24.82
CA PRO A 45 18.83 -9.15 -24.82
C PRO A 45 20.03 -8.22 -24.68
N ALA A 46 21.01 -8.61 -23.85
CA ALA A 46 22.21 -7.82 -23.58
C ALA A 46 23.09 -7.57 -24.82
N ASP A 47 23.04 -8.47 -25.80
CA ASP A 47 23.81 -8.42 -27.04
C ASP A 47 22.89 -8.38 -28.29
N LEU A 48 21.83 -7.57 -28.24
CA LEU A 48 20.93 -7.41 -29.38
C LEU A 48 21.70 -7.03 -30.64
N THR A 49 21.46 -7.77 -31.73
CA THR A 49 21.97 -7.46 -33.07
C THR A 49 20.77 -7.25 -33.99
N PHE A 50 20.77 -6.16 -34.76
CA PHE A 50 19.71 -5.94 -35.75
C PHE A 50 19.75 -7.04 -36.81
N ASP A 51 18.61 -7.66 -37.09
CA ASP A 51 18.46 -8.73 -38.05
C ASP A 51 18.35 -8.18 -39.48
N ASN A 52 18.06 -9.07 -40.43
CA ASN A 52 17.93 -8.77 -41.85
C ASN A 52 16.50 -9.01 -42.36
N ASP A 53 15.50 -9.00 -41.47
CA ASP A 53 14.09 -9.12 -41.82
C ASP A 53 13.46 -7.72 -41.90
N ASP A 54 13.36 -7.18 -43.12
CA ASP A 54 12.75 -5.88 -43.37
C ASP A 54 11.22 -5.87 -43.18
N THR A 55 10.60 -7.03 -42.93
CA THR A 55 9.14 -7.17 -42.82
C THR A 55 8.63 -7.29 -41.38
N THR A 56 9.52 -7.56 -40.42
CA THR A 56 9.16 -7.83 -39.02
C THR A 56 10.08 -7.09 -38.08
N ASP A 57 9.52 -6.27 -37.19
CA ASP A 57 10.30 -5.65 -36.12
C ASP A 57 10.63 -6.68 -35.01
N GLN A 58 11.86 -6.61 -34.49
CA GLN A 58 12.26 -7.34 -33.28
C GLN A 58 11.64 -6.69 -32.04
N ASN A 59 10.71 -7.39 -31.41
CA ASN A 59 9.98 -6.90 -30.25
C ASN A 59 10.45 -7.57 -28.97
N PHE A 60 10.75 -6.76 -27.95
CA PHE A 60 11.12 -7.21 -26.60
C PHE A 60 10.23 -6.53 -25.58
N THR A 61 9.96 -7.21 -24.46
CA THR A 61 9.10 -6.67 -23.40
C THR A 61 9.80 -6.76 -22.06
N VAL A 62 9.74 -5.66 -21.31
CA VAL A 62 10.15 -5.60 -19.91
C VAL A 62 8.90 -5.62 -19.05
N HIS A 63 8.83 -6.60 -18.17
CA HIS A 63 7.73 -6.80 -17.23
C HIS A 63 8.08 -6.19 -15.88
N LEU A 64 7.22 -5.29 -15.42
CA LEU A 64 7.29 -4.59 -14.14
C LEU A 64 5.94 -4.79 -13.45
N LYS A 65 5.94 -4.92 -12.12
CA LYS A 65 4.72 -4.90 -11.31
C LYS A 65 4.83 -3.87 -10.19
N HIS A 66 3.72 -3.52 -9.57
CA HIS A 66 3.70 -2.61 -8.44
C HIS A 66 4.31 -3.29 -7.22
N ARG A 67 5.16 -2.58 -6.51
CA ARG A 67 5.58 -3.00 -5.17
C ARG A 67 4.43 -2.76 -4.21
N LEU A 68 4.18 -3.75 -3.35
CA LEU A 68 3.18 -3.68 -2.30
C LEU A 68 3.85 -3.67 -0.93
N THR A 69 3.42 -2.77 -0.05
CA THR A 69 4.00 -2.62 1.30
C THR A 69 2.93 -2.85 2.37
N PRO A 70 3.05 -3.89 3.20
CA PRO A 70 2.19 -4.06 4.37
C PRO A 70 2.41 -2.93 5.38
N VAL A 71 1.34 -2.47 6.01
CA VAL A 71 1.38 -1.45 7.07
C VAL A 71 0.46 -1.87 8.22
N ASN A 72 0.96 -1.76 9.45
CA ASN A 72 0.26 -2.15 10.67
C ASN A 72 0.79 -1.33 11.87
N PRO A 73 0.21 -1.46 13.08
CA PRO A 73 0.66 -0.69 14.25
C PRO A 73 2.12 -0.92 14.68
N THR A 74 2.70 -2.08 14.37
CA THR A 74 4.10 -2.41 14.73
C THR A 74 5.12 -1.97 13.68
N ASP A 75 4.66 -1.70 12.46
CA ASP A 75 5.45 -1.11 11.37
C ASP A 75 4.66 0.06 10.75
N PRO A 76 4.52 1.17 11.50
CA PRO A 76 3.75 2.32 11.06
C PRO A 76 4.54 3.14 10.03
N GLN A 77 3.80 3.83 9.16
CA GLN A 77 4.35 4.80 8.23
C GLN A 77 3.83 6.19 8.56
N THR A 78 4.62 7.22 8.26
CA THR A 78 4.27 8.61 8.60
C THR A 78 3.29 9.17 7.57
N PRO A 79 2.04 9.50 7.96
CA PRO A 79 1.09 9.98 6.97
C PRO A 79 1.48 11.31 6.33
N GLY A 80 1.17 11.45 5.05
CA GLY A 80 1.49 12.63 4.25
C GLY A 80 2.95 12.72 3.80
N THR A 81 3.85 11.82 4.23
CA THR A 81 5.19 11.73 3.65
C THR A 81 5.17 10.92 2.36
N PRO A 82 6.09 11.17 1.42
CA PRO A 82 6.20 10.38 0.19
C PRO A 82 6.40 8.89 0.49
N ILE A 83 5.72 8.02 -0.25
CA ILE A 83 5.92 6.56 -0.19
C ILE A 83 7.29 6.20 -0.74
N ASN A 84 7.68 6.85 -1.83
CA ASN A 84 8.99 6.68 -2.45
C ASN A 84 9.81 7.96 -2.22
N PRO A 85 10.89 7.92 -1.41
CA PRO A 85 11.63 9.13 -1.00
C PRO A 85 12.25 9.93 -2.14
N ASP A 86 12.61 9.27 -3.24
CA ASP A 86 13.18 9.91 -4.44
C ASP A 86 12.11 10.65 -5.29
N GLU A 87 10.83 10.45 -5.00
CA GLU A 87 9.69 11.03 -5.70
C GLU A 87 8.83 11.86 -4.71
N PRO A 88 9.29 13.06 -4.30
CA PRO A 88 8.64 13.84 -3.23
C PRO A 88 7.21 14.31 -3.56
N ASP A 89 6.90 14.46 -4.85
CA ASP A 89 5.57 14.81 -5.36
C ASP A 89 4.72 13.58 -5.72
N GLY A 90 5.27 12.37 -5.53
CA GLY A 90 4.59 11.11 -5.78
C GLY A 90 3.52 10.75 -4.73
N PRO A 91 3.00 9.51 -4.79
CA PRO A 91 2.04 9.00 -3.81
C PRO A 91 2.56 9.16 -2.37
N LYS A 92 1.65 9.52 -1.46
CA LYS A 92 1.96 9.77 -0.04
C LYS A 92 1.29 8.74 0.84
N TRP A 93 1.90 8.45 1.99
CA TRP A 93 1.33 7.56 2.97
C TRP A 93 -0.03 8.08 3.48
N PRO A 94 -1.06 7.23 3.61
CA PRO A 94 -2.41 7.68 3.98
C PRO A 94 -2.53 8.11 5.45
N THR A 95 -3.41 9.09 5.73
CA THR A 95 -3.66 9.75 7.05
C THR A 95 -4.01 8.80 8.18
N SER A 96 -4.88 7.86 7.93
CA SER A 96 -5.13 6.74 8.83
C SER A 96 -5.24 5.54 7.92
N THR A 97 -4.09 4.94 7.67
CA THR A 97 -4.09 3.53 7.31
C THR A 97 -5.03 2.84 8.31
N ASN A 98 -6.19 2.39 7.85
CA ASN A 98 -7.31 1.93 8.68
C ASN A 98 -6.94 0.62 9.38
N TYR A 99 -5.86 0.58 10.17
CA TYR A 99 -5.29 -0.61 10.78
C TYR A 99 -5.37 -0.62 12.30
N ASP A 100 -5.83 0.47 12.92
CA ASP A 100 -6.08 0.59 14.36
C ASP A 100 -7.43 1.27 14.58
N LYS A 101 -8.22 0.76 15.52
CA LYS A 101 -9.50 1.32 15.91
C LYS A 101 -9.77 1.04 17.39
N THR A 102 -10.00 2.09 18.15
CA THR A 102 -10.55 1.99 19.51
C THR A 102 -12.07 2.18 19.50
N VAL A 103 -12.79 1.30 20.18
CA VAL A 103 -14.23 1.42 20.45
C VAL A 103 -14.39 1.75 21.94
N ASN A 104 -15.09 2.84 22.26
CA ASN A 104 -15.27 3.32 23.63
C ASN A 104 -16.69 3.05 24.12
N GLU A 105 -16.83 2.61 25.37
CA GLU A 105 -18.07 2.63 26.13
C GLU A 105 -18.07 3.81 27.10
N THR A 106 -19.24 4.41 27.28
CA THR A 106 -19.45 5.46 28.27
C THR A 106 -20.83 5.29 28.90
N ILE A 107 -20.86 5.03 30.20
CA ILE A 107 -22.09 4.92 30.99
C ILE A 107 -22.24 6.16 31.86
N SER A 108 -23.22 7.00 31.50
CA SER A 108 -23.59 8.18 32.26
C SER A 108 -24.80 7.90 33.15
N TYR A 109 -24.67 8.19 34.44
CA TYR A 109 -25.75 8.05 35.41
C TYR A 109 -26.45 9.39 35.61
N VAL A 110 -27.69 9.51 35.15
CA VAL A 110 -28.49 10.73 35.24
C VAL A 110 -29.83 10.51 35.92
N ASP A 111 -30.38 11.56 36.55
CA ASP A 111 -31.76 11.57 37.04
C ASP A 111 -32.77 11.77 35.89
N GLN A 112 -34.06 11.77 36.24
CA GLN A 112 -35.17 12.01 35.28
C GLN A 112 -35.12 13.38 34.58
N ASN A 113 -34.33 14.32 35.10
CA ASN A 113 -34.17 15.66 34.55
C ASN A 113 -32.87 15.80 33.74
N GLY A 114 -32.06 14.73 33.66
CA GLY A 114 -30.77 14.72 32.96
C GLY A 114 -29.58 15.21 33.80
N HIS A 115 -29.74 15.44 35.11
CA HIS A 115 -28.61 15.81 35.98
C HIS A 115 -27.75 14.59 36.29
N VAL A 116 -26.43 14.75 36.19
CA VAL A 116 -25.47 13.69 36.56
C VAL A 116 -25.57 13.40 38.06
N VAL A 117 -25.87 12.14 38.40
CA VAL A 117 -26.05 11.69 39.80
C VAL A 117 -24.93 10.79 40.30
N ALA A 118 -24.08 10.29 39.40
CA ALA A 118 -22.89 9.54 39.78
C ALA A 118 -21.76 9.70 38.75
N LYS A 119 -20.55 9.31 39.13
CA LYS A 119 -19.38 9.36 38.24
C LYS A 119 -19.61 8.45 37.04
N GLN A 120 -19.35 8.97 35.85
CA GLN A 120 -19.39 8.23 34.61
C GLN A 120 -18.40 7.05 34.63
N HIS A 121 -18.81 5.92 34.06
CA HIS A 121 -17.90 4.83 33.75
C HIS A 121 -17.48 4.92 32.28
N THR A 122 -16.22 4.61 32.00
CA THR A 122 -15.68 4.57 30.64
C THR A 122 -14.82 3.33 30.48
N ASP A 123 -14.98 2.66 29.35
CA ASP A 123 -14.19 1.50 28.97
C ASP A 123 -13.82 1.57 27.48
N SER A 124 -12.83 0.80 27.04
CA SER A 124 -12.38 0.79 25.65
C SER A 124 -11.82 -0.55 25.23
N VAL A 125 -12.21 -1.01 24.03
CA VAL A 125 -11.59 -2.16 23.35
C VAL A 125 -10.87 -1.69 22.09
N ASN A 126 -9.69 -2.23 21.82
CA ASN A 126 -8.88 -1.82 20.67
C ASN A 126 -8.74 -2.95 19.64
N PHE A 127 -8.94 -2.64 18.38
CA PHE A 127 -8.79 -3.58 17.26
C PHE A 127 -7.67 -3.12 16.35
N THR A 128 -6.91 -4.08 15.84
CA THR A 128 -5.84 -3.83 14.88
C THR A 128 -5.96 -4.76 13.67
N ARG A 129 -5.34 -4.39 12.55
CA ARG A 129 -5.14 -5.27 11.39
C ARG A 129 -3.85 -4.91 10.65
N THR A 130 -3.54 -5.64 9.60
CA THR A 130 -2.55 -5.25 8.58
C THR A 130 -3.30 -4.91 7.30
N VAL A 131 -2.98 -3.76 6.72
CA VAL A 131 -3.40 -3.39 5.36
C VAL A 131 -2.17 -3.40 4.46
N VAL A 132 -2.37 -3.36 3.16
CA VAL A 132 -1.28 -3.25 2.18
C VAL A 132 -1.46 -1.94 1.43
N VAL A 133 -0.37 -1.24 1.15
CA VAL A 133 -0.38 -0.03 0.32
C VAL A 133 0.34 -0.32 -0.99
N ASP A 134 -0.26 0.09 -2.09
CA ASP A 134 0.33 0.04 -3.42
C ASP A 134 1.29 1.22 -3.60
N ASN A 135 2.58 0.95 -3.85
CA ASN A 135 3.60 2.00 -3.84
C ASN A 135 3.59 2.89 -5.10
N VAL A 136 2.84 2.53 -6.14
CA VAL A 136 2.70 3.30 -7.39
C VAL A 136 1.51 4.24 -7.32
N THR A 137 0.42 3.79 -6.70
CA THR A 137 -0.86 4.53 -6.67
C THR A 137 -1.13 5.18 -5.31
N GLY A 138 -0.55 4.66 -4.23
CA GLY A 138 -0.89 5.03 -2.85
C GLY A 138 -2.21 4.43 -2.36
N GLU A 139 -2.84 3.53 -3.13
CA GLU A 139 -4.10 2.89 -2.75
C GLU A 139 -3.92 1.97 -1.53
N VAL A 140 -4.89 1.99 -0.62
CA VAL A 140 -4.93 1.11 0.55
C VAL A 140 -5.78 -0.12 0.25
N ILE A 141 -5.13 -1.27 0.20
CA ILE A 141 -5.72 -2.60 0.02
C ILE A 141 -6.02 -3.19 1.41
N THR A 142 -7.29 -3.55 1.63
CA THR A 142 -7.78 -3.99 2.95
C THR A 142 -8.22 -5.46 2.99
N SER A 143 -8.06 -6.17 1.89
CA SER A 143 -8.38 -7.59 1.73
C SER A 143 -7.46 -8.23 0.71
N GLY A 144 -7.20 -9.54 0.85
CA GLY A 144 -6.32 -10.30 -0.03
C GLY A 144 -4.94 -10.52 0.57
N ASP A 145 -3.99 -10.93 -0.27
CA ASP A 145 -2.65 -11.31 0.18
C ASP A 145 -1.95 -10.18 0.93
N GLY A 146 -1.30 -10.54 2.05
CA GLY A 146 -0.59 -9.59 2.91
C GLY A 146 -1.49 -8.75 3.84
N THR A 147 -2.81 -8.86 3.75
CA THR A 147 -3.75 -8.20 4.67
C THR A 147 -4.21 -9.14 5.78
N THR A 148 -4.70 -8.58 6.91
CA THR A 148 -5.36 -9.37 7.96
C THR A 148 -6.76 -8.82 8.25
N ALA A 149 -7.63 -9.69 8.77
CA ALA A 149 -8.88 -9.24 9.39
C ALA A 149 -8.58 -8.42 10.67
N TRP A 150 -9.59 -7.68 11.12
CA TRP A 150 -9.54 -7.02 12.42
C TRP A 150 -9.39 -8.05 13.53
N THR A 151 -8.45 -7.79 14.44
CA THR A 151 -8.15 -8.61 15.61
C THR A 151 -8.18 -7.73 16.83
N ALA A 152 -8.88 -8.17 17.87
CA ALA A 152 -8.85 -7.51 19.17
C ALA A 152 -7.44 -7.56 19.77
N THR A 153 -6.98 -6.43 20.28
CA THR A 153 -5.74 -6.34 21.04
C THR A 153 -5.92 -7.19 22.31
N ASN A 154 -4.93 -8.01 22.65
CA ASN A 154 -4.98 -8.93 23.79
C ASN A 154 -6.17 -9.93 23.78
N GLY A 155 -6.87 -10.08 22.64
CA GLY A 155 -8.06 -10.91 22.54
C GLY A 155 -9.30 -10.33 23.21
N ASP A 156 -9.27 -9.07 23.61
CA ASP A 156 -10.38 -8.42 24.31
C ASP A 156 -11.45 -7.88 23.34
N THR A 157 -12.60 -8.55 23.34
CA THR A 157 -13.72 -8.25 22.45
C THR A 157 -14.95 -7.73 23.19
N THR A 158 -14.86 -7.50 24.50
CA THR A 158 -16.01 -7.20 25.35
C THR A 158 -15.71 -6.05 26.30
N PHE A 159 -16.68 -5.18 26.56
CA PHE A 159 -16.57 -4.26 27.68
C PHE A 159 -16.79 -4.99 29.00
N ASP A 160 -16.10 -4.54 30.03
CA ASP A 160 -16.24 -5.08 31.37
C ASP A 160 -17.64 -4.80 31.95
N ALA A 161 -18.18 -5.74 32.71
CA ALA A 161 -19.50 -5.57 33.31
C ALA A 161 -19.47 -4.48 34.41
N VAL A 162 -20.38 -3.52 34.31
CA VAL A 162 -20.48 -2.40 35.26
C VAL A 162 -21.76 -2.48 36.09
N VAL A 163 -21.61 -2.43 37.41
CA VAL A 163 -22.74 -2.33 38.34
C VAL A 163 -23.08 -0.86 38.57
N SER A 164 -24.33 -0.49 38.32
CA SER A 164 -24.81 0.88 38.58
C SER A 164 -24.64 1.27 40.05
N PRO A 165 -24.15 2.48 40.35
CA PRO A 165 -23.99 2.95 41.72
C PRO A 165 -25.33 3.19 42.40
N VAL A 166 -25.37 3.02 43.71
CA VAL A 166 -26.50 3.44 44.54
C VAL A 166 -26.38 4.95 44.76
N VAL A 167 -27.40 5.70 44.36
CA VAL A 167 -27.50 7.15 44.60
C VAL A 167 -28.38 7.36 45.84
N PRO A 168 -27.86 8.00 46.93
CA PRO A 168 -28.61 8.27 48.16
C PRO A 168 -29.77 9.25 48.01
#